data_AF-A0A060LY28-F1
#
_entry.id   AF-A0A060LY28-F1
#
_cell.length_a   1.000
_cell.length_b   1.000
_cell.length_c   1.000
_cell.angle_alpha   90.00
_cell.angle_beta   90.00
_cell.angle_gamma   90.00
#
_symmetry.space_group_name_H-M   'P 1'
#
loop_
_entity.id
_entity.type
_entity.pdbx_description
1 polymer ?
#
loop_
_entity_poly.entity_id
_entity_poly.type
_entity_poly.pdbx_seq_one_letter_code
_entity_poly.pdbx_strand_id
1 'polypeptide(L)'
;MKTWFYSLTTSILFFFIMAGGSSYAHASTDAAKVHATPPENVYYEELNGLFIELPYAEDLVNVEKENDTLFIRDLTTNDLLEQITLRNTVQAADDHPLLPPPITVPPTEEFMEMFSTREYNGLEVVLNVRFVVTKNAEGIYEEVVDIRDAWWTTGSGPHTLEDSNTDILHGDFPVREFTVTGQTTIVTQIDASARAGFEAAGFSVGVDVSGTYYARMTVRDTMVFDLFS
;
A
#
# COMPACT_ATOMS: atom_id res chain seq x y z
N MET A 1 -3.60 9.86 78.83
CA MET A 1 -2.64 10.33 77.82
C MET A 1 -2.95 9.64 76.51
N LYS A 2 -3.21 10.46 75.48
CA LYS A 2 -2.88 10.27 74.05
C LYS A 2 -3.15 8.88 73.44
N THR A 3 -4.25 8.73 72.68
CA THR A 3 -4.33 8.71 71.20
C THR A 3 -4.32 7.28 70.65
N TRP A 4 -5.17 6.80 69.73
CA TRP A 4 -6.10 7.42 68.78
C TRP A 4 -7.13 6.37 68.31
N PHE A 5 -8.24 6.90 67.80
CA PHE A 5 -9.38 6.22 67.19
C PHE A 5 -9.13 5.72 65.74
N TYR A 6 -10.13 4.97 65.23
CA TYR A 6 -10.57 4.87 63.83
C TYR A 6 -9.65 4.02 62.92
N SER A 7 -10.12 3.29 61.91
CA SER A 7 -11.44 3.09 61.32
C SER A 7 -11.31 1.87 60.41
N LEU A 8 -12.43 1.17 60.26
CA LEU A 8 -12.83 0.42 59.07
C LEU A 8 -12.16 0.97 57.80
N THR A 9 -11.38 0.15 57.09
CA THR A 9 -11.02 0.40 55.69
C THR A 9 -11.25 -0.87 54.90
N THR A 10 -12.39 -0.87 54.23
CA THR A 10 -12.79 -1.72 53.13
C THR A 10 -11.63 -1.83 52.13
N SER A 11 -11.00 -2.99 52.01
CA SER A 11 -10.07 -3.26 50.92
C SER A 11 -10.88 -3.44 49.64
N ILE A 12 -11.07 -2.32 48.92
CA ILE A 12 -11.57 -2.33 47.55
C ILE A 12 -10.48 -2.97 46.68
N LEU A 13 -10.77 -4.19 46.23
CA LEU A 13 -10.03 -4.90 45.20
C LEU A 13 -10.19 -4.12 43.89
N PHE A 14 -9.27 -3.19 43.59
CA PHE A 14 -9.19 -2.57 42.27
C PHE A 14 -8.59 -3.61 41.30
N PHE A 15 -9.48 -4.35 40.63
CA PHE A 15 -9.19 -4.94 39.33
C PHE A 15 -8.97 -3.78 38.35
N PHE A 16 -7.71 -3.34 38.19
CA PHE A 16 -7.32 -2.59 37.00
C PHE A 16 -7.24 -3.61 35.86
N ILE A 17 -8.39 -3.90 35.27
CA ILE A 17 -8.45 -4.38 33.89
C ILE A 17 -8.02 -3.16 33.07
N MET A 18 -6.72 -2.99 32.85
CA MET A 18 -6.31 -2.32 31.63
C MET A 18 -6.76 -3.26 30.52
N ALA A 19 -7.98 -2.99 30.03
CA ALA A 19 -8.30 -3.20 28.64
C ALA A 19 -7.24 -2.38 27.90
N GLY A 20 -6.11 -3.04 27.59
CA GLY A 20 -5.24 -2.59 26.53
C GLY A 20 -6.16 -2.54 25.33
N GLY A 21 -6.60 -1.32 25.01
CA GLY A 21 -7.34 -1.06 23.80
C GLY A 21 -6.47 -1.62 22.70
N SER A 22 -6.90 -2.75 22.15
CA SER A 22 -6.61 -3.10 20.79
C SER A 22 -7.18 -1.94 19.97
N SER A 23 -6.38 -0.89 19.82
CA SER A 23 -6.46 -0.02 18.67
C SER A 23 -6.12 -0.92 17.50
N TYR A 24 -7.12 -1.66 17.03
CA TYR A 24 -7.23 -2.00 15.64
C TYR A 24 -7.17 -0.65 14.94
N ALA A 25 -5.96 -0.24 14.55
CA ALA A 25 -5.82 0.64 13.41
C ALA A 25 -6.61 -0.08 12.32
N HIS A 26 -7.75 0.50 11.97
CA HIS A 26 -8.51 0.06 10.82
C HIS A 26 -7.49 0.00 9.69
N ALA A 27 -7.16 -1.21 9.24
CA ALA A 27 -6.73 -1.38 7.87
C ALA A 27 -7.96 -0.97 7.06
N SER A 28 -8.08 0.33 6.85
CA SER A 28 -8.95 0.87 5.82
C SER A 28 -8.54 0.13 4.56
N THR A 29 -9.47 -0.66 4.04
CA THR A 29 -9.36 -1.29 2.72
C THR A 29 -9.50 -0.26 1.60
N ASP A 30 -9.61 1.03 1.94
CA ASP A 30 -9.70 2.08 0.95
C ASP A 30 -8.29 2.30 0.38
N ALA A 31 -8.20 2.09 -0.93
CA ALA A 31 -7.01 2.30 -1.73
C ALA A 31 -6.85 3.78 -2.05
N ALA A 32 -5.60 4.23 -2.20
CA ALA A 32 -5.35 5.47 -2.92
C ALA A 32 -5.86 5.36 -4.35
N LYS A 33 -6.52 6.42 -4.83
CA LYS A 33 -7.04 6.51 -6.19
C LYS A 33 -6.33 7.60 -6.95
N VAL A 34 -6.01 7.35 -8.22
CA VAL A 34 -5.35 8.32 -9.07
C VAL A 34 -6.36 8.92 -10.02
N HIS A 35 -6.44 10.25 -10.04
CA HIS A 35 -7.38 11.06 -10.81
C HIS A 35 -6.67 11.92 -11.85
N ALA A 36 -7.28 12.08 -13.04
CA ALA A 36 -6.80 13.02 -14.06
C ALA A 36 -7.14 14.49 -13.74
N THR A 37 -8.16 14.71 -12.91
CA THR A 37 -8.63 16.05 -12.50
C THR A 37 -8.73 16.13 -10.97
N PRO A 38 -8.72 17.33 -10.36
CA PRO A 38 -8.81 17.46 -8.90
C PRO A 38 -10.15 16.89 -8.40
N PRO A 39 -10.14 15.87 -7.52
CA PRO A 39 -11.36 15.29 -7.01
C PRO A 39 -12.03 16.23 -5.98
N GLU A 40 -13.36 16.28 -5.99
CA GLU A 40 -14.12 17.17 -5.10
C GLU A 40 -14.35 16.56 -3.72
N ASN A 41 -14.20 17.36 -2.66
CA ASN A 41 -14.52 17.00 -1.27
C ASN A 41 -13.73 15.80 -0.69
N VAL A 42 -12.55 15.51 -1.22
CA VAL A 42 -11.64 14.48 -0.70
C VAL A 42 -10.25 15.06 -0.46
N TYR A 43 -9.48 14.41 0.41
CA TYR A 43 -8.08 14.77 0.61
C TYR A 43 -7.26 14.22 -0.55
N TYR A 44 -6.53 15.09 -1.25
CA TYR A 44 -5.73 14.70 -2.40
C TYR A 44 -4.41 15.47 -2.47
N GLU A 45 -3.45 14.89 -3.18
CA GLU A 45 -2.16 15.52 -3.47
C GLU A 45 -1.83 15.41 -4.95
N GLU A 46 -1.19 16.44 -5.52
CA GLU A 46 -0.79 16.42 -6.93
C GLU A 46 0.58 15.75 -7.10
N LEU A 47 0.67 14.74 -7.98
CA LEU A 47 1.91 14.05 -8.33
C LEU A 47 1.97 13.82 -9.85
N ASN A 48 3.00 14.37 -10.51
CA ASN A 48 3.21 14.23 -11.95
C ASN A 48 2.01 14.59 -12.86
N GLY A 49 1.26 15.62 -12.45
CA GLY A 49 0.09 16.12 -13.18
C GLY A 49 -1.17 15.29 -12.99
N LEU A 50 -1.14 14.30 -12.09
CA LEU A 50 -2.28 13.52 -11.63
C LEU A 50 -2.58 13.87 -10.16
N PHE A 51 -3.82 13.64 -9.74
CA PHE A 51 -4.29 13.93 -8.38
C PHE A 51 -4.53 12.62 -7.63
N ILE A 52 -3.79 12.39 -6.55
CA ILE A 52 -3.86 11.17 -5.75
C ILE A 52 -4.83 11.39 -4.60
N GLU A 53 -6.05 10.83 -4.68
CA GLU A 53 -6.99 10.76 -3.57
C GLU A 53 -6.45 9.82 -2.51
N LEU A 54 -6.33 10.33 -1.28
CA LEU A 54 -5.78 9.60 -0.16
C LEU A 54 -6.91 9.00 0.69
N PRO A 55 -6.84 7.71 1.06
CA PRO A 55 -7.85 7.04 1.88
C PRO A 55 -7.71 7.36 3.38
N TYR A 56 -7.08 8.49 3.70
CA TYR A 56 -6.70 8.91 5.04
C TYR A 56 -7.29 10.29 5.34
N ALA A 57 -7.68 10.53 6.59
CA ALA A 57 -8.05 11.87 7.02
C ALA A 57 -6.80 12.76 7.12
N GLU A 58 -6.90 14.00 6.63
CA GLU A 58 -5.81 14.98 6.60
C GLU A 58 -5.17 15.21 7.98
N ASP A 59 -5.93 15.08 9.06
CA ASP A 59 -5.47 15.28 10.44
C ASP A 59 -4.81 14.05 11.08
N LEU A 60 -4.74 12.91 10.37
CA LEU A 60 -4.16 11.67 10.87
C LEU A 60 -2.81 11.32 10.21
N VAL A 61 -2.44 12.00 9.13
CA VAL A 61 -1.24 11.67 8.35
C VAL A 61 -0.35 12.88 8.10
N ASN A 62 0.94 12.63 7.93
CA ASN A 62 1.88 13.57 7.34
C ASN A 62 2.20 13.10 5.93
N VAL A 63 2.10 14.01 4.95
CA VAL A 63 2.39 13.70 3.55
C VAL A 63 3.62 14.48 3.10
N GLU A 64 4.62 13.74 2.63
CA GLU A 64 5.87 14.29 2.12
C GLU A 64 6.01 13.95 0.64
N LYS A 65 6.37 14.93 -0.18
CA LYS A 65 6.59 14.76 -1.62
C LYS A 65 8.08 14.89 -1.95
N GLU A 66 8.63 13.86 -2.58
CA GLU A 66 9.99 13.88 -3.12
C GLU A 66 9.99 13.37 -4.56
N ASN A 67 10.31 14.25 -5.51
CA ASN A 67 10.30 13.96 -6.95
C ASN A 67 8.95 13.36 -7.40
N ASP A 68 9.00 12.12 -7.92
CA ASP A 68 7.90 11.33 -8.45
C ASP A 68 7.25 10.44 -7.38
N THR A 69 7.51 10.71 -6.10
CA THR A 69 7.10 9.87 -4.98
C THR A 69 6.41 10.68 -3.89
N LEU A 70 5.36 10.09 -3.34
CA LEU A 70 4.58 10.58 -2.22
C LEU A 70 4.70 9.58 -1.07
N PHE A 71 5.11 10.07 0.10
CA PHE A 71 5.25 9.30 1.32
C PHE A 71 4.14 9.70 2.30
N ILE A 72 3.36 8.72 2.74
CA ILE A 72 2.26 8.89 3.68
C ILE A 72 2.68 8.26 5.00
N ARG A 73 2.77 9.06 6.05
CA ARG A 73 3.20 8.62 7.38
C ARG A 73 2.11 8.85 8.41
N ASP A 74 2.02 7.95 9.38
CA ASP A 74 1.16 8.17 10.55
C ASP A 74 1.65 9.39 11.33
N LEU A 75 0.77 10.34 11.62
CA LEU A 75 1.14 11.60 12.27
C LEU A 75 1.66 11.38 13.71
N THR A 76 1.20 10.32 14.39
CA THR A 76 1.53 10.03 15.79
C THR A 76 2.81 9.22 15.92
N THR A 77 2.97 8.18 15.11
CA THR A 77 4.11 7.25 15.22
C THR A 77 5.23 7.57 14.24
N ASN A 78 4.96 8.35 13.19
CA ASN A 78 5.85 8.62 12.06
C ASN A 78 6.21 7.37 11.23
N ASP A 79 5.47 6.28 11.41
CA ASP A 79 5.62 5.06 10.63
C ASP A 79 5.15 5.30 9.19
N LEU A 80 5.84 4.71 8.21
CA LEU A 80 5.42 4.75 6.81
C LEU A 80 4.18 3.87 6.63
N LEU A 81 3.05 4.49 6.25
CA LEU A 81 1.80 3.80 5.99
C LEU A 81 1.75 3.32 4.55
N GLU A 82 2.06 4.22 3.62
CA GLU A 82 2.02 3.96 2.20
C GLU A 82 3.01 4.88 1.48
N GLN A 83 3.67 4.37 0.45
CA GLN A 83 4.45 5.16 -0.48
C GLN A 83 3.92 4.92 -1.89
N ILE A 84 3.58 6.01 -2.58
CA ILE A 84 3.04 5.99 -3.94
C ILE A 84 4.08 6.63 -4.85
N THR A 85 4.54 5.88 -5.85
CA THR A 85 5.44 6.41 -6.88
C THR A 85 4.74 6.34 -8.23
N LEU A 86 4.82 7.42 -9.01
CA LEU A 86 4.28 7.50 -10.37
C LEU A 86 5.39 7.87 -11.35
N ARG A 87 5.78 6.93 -12.22
CA ARG A 87 6.86 7.18 -13.19
C ARG A 87 6.33 7.15 -14.62
N ASN A 88 6.76 8.14 -15.40
CA ASN A 88 6.62 8.12 -16.85
C ASN A 88 7.84 7.39 -17.43
N THR A 89 7.62 6.30 -18.16
CA THR A 89 8.70 5.54 -18.79
C THR A 89 8.51 5.53 -20.30
N VAL A 90 9.53 5.99 -21.04
CA VAL A 90 9.53 6.02 -22.52
C VAL A 90 10.13 4.73 -23.11
N GLN A 91 10.61 3.81 -22.28
CA GLN A 91 11.20 2.56 -22.75
C GLN A 91 10.14 1.47 -22.85
N ALA A 92 9.83 1.08 -24.09
CA ALA A 92 9.37 -0.27 -24.36
C ALA A 92 10.46 -1.24 -23.84
N ALA A 93 10.22 -1.86 -22.69
CA ALA A 93 11.09 -2.92 -22.21
C ALA A 93 11.02 -4.06 -23.24
N ASP A 94 12.19 -4.38 -23.79
CA ASP A 94 12.44 -5.24 -24.95
C ASP A 94 12.26 -6.74 -24.61
N ASP A 95 11.17 -7.13 -23.93
CA ASP A 95 11.05 -8.47 -23.31
C ASP A 95 9.85 -9.33 -23.74
N HIS A 96 9.04 -8.90 -24.71
CA HIS A 96 8.05 -9.79 -25.33
C HIS A 96 7.96 -9.60 -26.85
N PRO A 97 7.91 -10.68 -27.65
CA PRO A 97 7.81 -10.57 -29.10
C PRO A 97 6.45 -9.97 -29.47
N LEU A 98 6.43 -8.68 -29.78
CA LEU A 98 5.27 -7.98 -30.32
C LEU A 98 4.93 -8.59 -31.69
N LEU A 99 3.68 -9.04 -31.86
CA LEU A 99 3.12 -9.18 -33.20
C LEU A 99 3.13 -7.78 -33.84
N PRO A 100 3.61 -7.62 -35.09
CA PRO A 100 3.69 -6.30 -35.70
C PRO A 100 2.27 -5.71 -35.84
N PRO A 101 2.02 -4.49 -35.35
CA PRO A 101 0.73 -3.85 -35.52
C PRO A 101 0.49 -3.43 -36.98
N PRO A 102 -0.77 -3.26 -37.41
CA PRO A 102 -1.10 -2.72 -38.73
C PRO A 102 -0.52 -1.31 -38.89
N ILE A 103 -0.08 -0.99 -40.11
CA ILE A 103 0.58 0.27 -40.46
C ILE A 103 -0.44 1.42 -40.48
N THR A 104 -0.70 1.98 -39.31
CA THR A 104 -1.17 3.36 -39.08
C THR A 104 -0.33 3.86 -37.93
N VAL A 105 0.39 4.97 -38.08
CA VAL A 105 1.31 5.52 -37.05
C VAL A 105 0.60 5.46 -35.70
N PRO A 106 0.96 4.54 -34.79
CA PRO A 106 0.28 4.44 -33.51
C PRO A 106 0.60 5.72 -32.74
N PRO A 107 -0.33 6.24 -31.92
CA PRO A 107 0.02 7.27 -30.94
C PRO A 107 1.25 6.79 -30.16
N THR A 108 2.17 7.70 -29.82
CA THR A 108 3.36 7.36 -29.02
C THR A 108 2.88 6.71 -27.73
N GLU A 109 3.03 5.40 -27.61
CA GLU A 109 2.67 4.66 -26.40
C GLU A 109 3.56 5.17 -25.26
N GLU A 110 2.95 5.80 -24.26
CA GLU A 110 3.64 6.17 -23.02
C GLU A 110 3.32 5.12 -21.96
N PHE A 111 4.37 4.55 -21.36
CA PHE A 111 4.20 3.63 -20.24
C PHE A 111 4.12 4.44 -18.95
N MET A 112 3.11 4.13 -18.15
CA MET A 112 3.01 4.59 -16.78
C MET A 112 3.23 3.41 -15.85
N GLU A 113 4.04 3.65 -14.82
CA GLU A 113 4.24 2.70 -13.73
C GLU A 113 3.73 3.30 -12.43
N MET A 114 2.90 2.53 -11.73
CA MET A 114 2.40 2.84 -10.41
C MET A 114 2.91 1.81 -9.43
N PHE A 115 3.37 2.29 -8.28
CA PHE A 115 3.87 1.48 -7.18
C PHE A 115 3.09 1.84 -5.93
N SER A 116 2.51 0.85 -5.26
CA SER A 116 2.08 1.00 -3.87
C SER A 116 3.00 0.17 -3.00
N THR A 117 3.72 0.87 -2.12
CA THR A 117 4.64 0.26 -1.16
C THR A 117 4.03 0.33 0.23
N ARG A 118 4.00 -0.81 0.93
CA ARG A 118 3.59 -0.91 2.33
C ARG A 118 4.74 -1.49 3.16
N GLU A 119 4.86 -1.02 4.39
CA GLU A 119 5.85 -1.53 5.35
C GLU A 119 5.16 -2.24 6.52
N TYR A 120 5.65 -3.42 6.88
CA TYR A 120 5.18 -4.16 8.03
C TYR A 120 6.35 -4.62 8.89
N ASN A 121 6.50 -4.00 10.06
CA ASN A 121 7.59 -4.30 10.99
C ASN A 121 8.99 -4.19 10.33
N GLY A 122 9.22 -3.15 9.52
CA GLY A 122 10.47 -2.96 8.77
C GLY A 122 10.64 -3.86 7.54
N LEU A 123 9.60 -4.58 7.12
CA LEU A 123 9.60 -5.42 5.93
C LEU A 123 8.73 -4.77 4.84
N GLU A 124 9.36 -4.42 3.73
CA GLU A 124 8.72 -3.68 2.65
C GLU A 124 8.13 -4.62 1.58
N VAL A 125 6.90 -4.35 1.17
CA VAL A 125 6.22 -5.03 0.07
C VAL A 125 5.67 -4.02 -0.91
N VAL A 126 5.77 -4.34 -2.20
CA VAL A 126 5.43 -3.42 -3.28
C VAL A 126 4.51 -4.12 -4.28
N LEU A 127 3.33 -3.56 -4.52
CA LEU A 127 2.49 -3.90 -5.67
C LEU A 127 2.83 -2.95 -6.82
N ASN A 128 3.25 -3.53 -7.94
CA ASN A 128 3.69 -2.82 -9.13
C ASN A 128 2.63 -3.00 -10.22
N VAL A 129 2.31 -1.93 -10.93
CA VAL A 129 1.42 -1.97 -12.10
C VAL A 129 2.04 -1.16 -13.23
N ARG A 130 2.14 -1.77 -14.42
CA ARG A 130 2.59 -1.10 -15.64
C ARG A 130 1.47 -1.10 -16.67
N PHE A 131 1.13 0.06 -17.20
CA PHE A 131 0.06 0.24 -18.16
C PHE A 131 0.40 1.30 -19.22
N VAL A 132 -0.34 1.29 -20.32
CA VAL A 132 -0.14 2.18 -21.46
C VAL A 132 -1.26 3.21 -21.47
N VAL A 133 -0.88 4.48 -21.56
CA VAL A 133 -1.81 5.61 -21.58
C VAL A 133 -1.68 6.43 -22.86
N THR A 134 -2.75 7.13 -23.21
CA THR A 134 -2.77 8.15 -24.26
C THR A 134 -3.04 9.53 -23.67
N LYS A 135 -2.56 10.55 -24.38
CA LYS A 135 -2.81 11.96 -24.08
C LYS A 135 -3.63 12.61 -25.19
N ASN A 136 -4.50 13.54 -24.81
CA ASN A 136 -5.20 14.40 -25.77
C ASN A 136 -4.24 15.46 -26.37
N ALA A 137 -4.75 16.29 -27.29
CA ALA A 137 -3.97 17.34 -27.95
C ALA A 137 -3.40 18.42 -26.99
N GLU A 138 -3.94 18.52 -25.78
CA GLU A 138 -3.52 19.45 -24.73
C GLU A 138 -2.49 18.82 -23.77
N GLY A 139 -2.14 17.54 -23.97
CA GLY A 139 -1.17 16.81 -23.15
C GLY A 139 -1.76 16.16 -21.89
N ILE A 140 -3.08 16.15 -21.75
CA ILE A 140 -3.79 15.56 -20.60
C ILE A 140 -4.03 14.07 -20.86
N TYR A 141 -3.79 13.22 -19.87
CA TYR A 141 -4.08 11.79 -19.94
C TYR A 141 -5.58 11.56 -20.15
N GLU A 142 -5.94 10.76 -21.15
CA GLU A 142 -7.34 10.58 -21.57
C GLU A 142 -7.82 9.14 -21.42
N GLU A 143 -6.99 8.16 -21.82
CA GLU A 143 -7.37 6.75 -21.82
C GLU A 143 -6.20 5.84 -21.46
N VAL A 144 -6.53 4.69 -20.88
CA VAL A 144 -5.66 3.53 -20.74
C VAL A 144 -5.97 2.58 -21.89
N VAL A 145 -4.96 2.25 -22.70
CA VAL A 145 -5.14 1.41 -23.90
C VAL A 145 -4.71 -0.03 -23.70
N ASP A 146 -3.90 -0.31 -22.68
CA ASP A 146 -3.46 -1.65 -22.31
C ASP A 146 -2.92 -1.67 -20.86
N ILE A 147 -3.06 -2.80 -20.17
CA ILE A 147 -2.39 -3.05 -18.87
C ILE A 147 -1.40 -4.17 -19.11
N ARG A 148 -0.10 -3.84 -19.06
CA ARG A 148 0.99 -4.74 -19.47
C ARG A 148 1.24 -5.82 -18.44
N ASP A 149 1.37 -5.41 -17.18
CA ASP A 149 1.73 -6.32 -16.09
C ASP A 149 1.33 -5.74 -14.73
N ALA A 150 1.09 -6.64 -13.78
CA ALA A 150 0.88 -6.34 -12.37
C ALA A 150 1.52 -7.42 -11.51
N TRP A 151 2.49 -7.05 -10.65
CA TRP A 151 3.27 -8.02 -9.90
C TRP A 151 3.72 -7.51 -8.53
N TRP A 152 4.02 -8.46 -7.65
CA TRP A 152 4.53 -8.19 -6.31
C TRP A 152 6.06 -8.23 -6.28
N THR A 153 6.67 -7.25 -5.63
CA THR A 153 8.10 -7.25 -5.28
C THR A 153 8.31 -6.96 -3.81
N THR A 154 9.48 -7.31 -3.31
CA THR A 154 9.96 -6.89 -2.00
C THR A 154 10.96 -5.75 -2.19
N GLY A 155 10.95 -4.78 -1.29
CA GLY A 155 11.95 -3.73 -1.23
C GLY A 155 13.04 -4.08 -0.22
N SER A 156 13.11 -3.32 0.86
CA SER A 156 14.07 -3.50 1.96
C SER A 156 13.65 -4.58 2.98
N GLY A 157 14.64 -5.30 3.54
CA GLY A 157 14.45 -6.31 4.59
C GLY A 157 14.82 -7.75 4.17
N PRO A 158 15.16 -8.65 5.12
CA PRO A 158 15.46 -10.06 4.83
C PRO A 158 14.18 -10.91 4.81
N HIS A 159 13.36 -10.77 3.77
CA HIS A 159 12.15 -11.56 3.58
C HIS A 159 11.94 -11.96 2.11
N THR A 160 11.04 -12.91 1.92
CA THR A 160 10.57 -13.35 0.61
C THR A 160 9.06 -13.19 0.54
N LEU A 161 8.54 -13.21 -0.68
CA LEU A 161 7.11 -13.23 -0.96
C LEU A 161 6.69 -14.61 -1.45
N GLU A 162 5.62 -15.13 -0.89
CA GLU A 162 4.99 -16.40 -1.28
C GLU A 162 3.51 -16.17 -1.64
N ASP A 163 2.94 -17.09 -2.42
CA ASP A 163 1.53 -17.09 -2.80
C ASP A 163 1.03 -15.79 -3.46
N SER A 164 1.93 -15.09 -4.16
CA SER A 164 1.65 -13.83 -4.84
C SER A 164 0.66 -14.02 -5.99
N ASN A 165 -0.39 -13.23 -5.98
CA ASN A 165 -1.37 -13.13 -7.04
C ASN A 165 -1.82 -11.67 -7.23
N THR A 166 -2.23 -11.37 -8.45
CA THR A 166 -2.75 -10.07 -8.89
C THR A 166 -3.94 -10.32 -9.81
N ASP A 167 -5.01 -9.58 -9.58
CA ASP A 167 -6.22 -9.57 -10.39
C ASP A 167 -6.44 -8.15 -10.90
N ILE A 168 -6.78 -8.04 -12.18
CA ILE A 168 -7.00 -6.76 -12.86
C ILE A 168 -8.46 -6.72 -13.30
N LEU A 169 -9.20 -5.75 -12.80
CA LEU A 169 -10.59 -5.49 -13.17
C LEU A 169 -10.66 -4.27 -14.08
N HIS A 170 -11.11 -4.46 -15.31
CA HIS A 170 -11.23 -3.40 -16.31
C HIS A 170 -12.41 -3.68 -17.26
N GLY A 171 -12.90 -2.63 -17.93
CA GLY A 171 -13.82 -2.74 -19.06
C GLY A 171 -13.11 -3.09 -20.38
N ASP A 172 -13.79 -3.00 -21.51
CA ASP A 172 -13.15 -3.17 -22.81
C ASP A 172 -12.22 -1.98 -23.11
N PHE A 173 -10.97 -2.26 -23.52
CA PHE A 173 -10.03 -1.20 -23.90
C PHE A 173 -10.48 -0.43 -25.16
N PRO A 174 -10.24 0.88 -25.25
CA PRO A 174 -9.62 1.73 -24.22
C PRO A 174 -10.56 1.96 -23.01
N VAL A 175 -9.99 1.94 -21.80
CA VAL A 175 -10.72 2.19 -20.56
C VAL A 175 -10.26 3.49 -19.92
N ARG A 176 -11.14 4.10 -19.12
CA ARG A 176 -10.81 5.26 -18.29
C ARG A 176 -10.61 4.89 -16.83
N GLU A 177 -11.08 3.73 -16.44
CA GLU A 177 -10.95 3.22 -15.08
C GLU A 177 -10.50 1.77 -15.12
N PHE A 178 -9.58 1.42 -14.23
CA PHE A 178 -9.29 0.04 -13.89
C PHE A 178 -8.90 -0.08 -12.41
N THR A 179 -9.09 -1.27 -11.86
CA THR A 179 -8.68 -1.60 -10.50
C THR A 179 -7.72 -2.78 -10.56
N VAL A 180 -6.59 -2.67 -9.88
CA VAL A 180 -5.70 -3.80 -9.60
C VAL A 180 -5.82 -4.18 -8.15
N THR A 181 -6.17 -5.43 -7.88
CA THR A 181 -6.14 -6.00 -6.54
C THR A 181 -5.04 -7.05 -6.48
N GLY A 182 -4.35 -7.16 -5.36
CA GLY A 182 -3.32 -8.17 -5.18
C GLY A 182 -3.34 -8.76 -3.78
N GLN A 183 -2.81 -9.98 -3.67
CA GLN A 183 -2.49 -10.59 -2.40
C GLN A 183 -1.12 -11.26 -2.47
N THR A 184 -0.33 -11.13 -1.41
CA THR A 184 0.93 -11.85 -1.24
C THR A 184 1.13 -12.21 0.24
N THR A 185 2.06 -13.11 0.55
CA THR A 185 2.45 -13.43 1.92
C THR A 185 3.92 -13.12 2.15
N ILE A 186 4.19 -12.20 3.09
CA ILE A 186 5.53 -11.95 3.60
C ILE A 186 5.98 -13.17 4.38
N VAL A 187 7.20 -13.64 4.12
CA VAL A 187 7.84 -14.72 4.88
C VAL A 187 9.24 -14.28 5.26
N THR A 188 9.52 -14.25 6.56
CA THR A 188 10.87 -13.98 7.07
C THR A 188 11.26 -15.00 8.12
N GLN A 189 12.54 -15.38 8.12
CA GLN A 189 13.12 -16.17 9.19
C GLN A 189 13.46 -15.24 10.35
N ILE A 190 13.09 -15.64 11.58
CA ILE A 190 13.31 -14.84 12.77
C ILE A 190 14.02 -15.65 13.87
N ASP A 191 14.58 -14.94 14.83
CA ASP A 191 15.02 -15.53 16.10
C ASP A 191 13.83 -15.75 17.03
N ALA A 192 13.91 -16.78 17.90
CA ALA A 192 12.87 -17.08 18.88
C ALA A 192 12.56 -15.88 19.81
N SER A 193 13.54 -15.02 20.08
CA SER A 193 13.39 -13.82 20.90
C SER A 193 12.57 -12.72 20.21
N ALA A 194 12.54 -12.69 18.88
CA ALA A 194 11.79 -11.70 18.11
C ALA A 194 10.29 -12.05 17.96
N ARG A 195 9.89 -13.27 18.37
CA ARG A 195 8.52 -13.78 18.20
C ARG A 195 7.45 -12.80 18.69
N ALA A 196 7.58 -12.32 19.92
CA ALA A 196 6.57 -11.45 20.52
C ALA A 196 6.41 -10.12 19.77
N GLY A 197 7.49 -9.59 19.18
CA GLY A 197 7.44 -8.37 18.37
C GLY A 197 6.68 -8.60 17.06
N PHE A 198 6.98 -9.70 16.36
CA PHE A 198 6.28 -10.06 15.13
C PHE A 198 4.80 -10.42 15.35
N GLU A 199 4.49 -11.17 16.41
CA GLU A 199 3.10 -11.46 16.80
C GLU A 199 2.33 -10.17 17.13
N ALA A 200 2.96 -9.21 17.82
CA ALA A 200 2.37 -7.90 18.09
C ALA A 200 2.15 -7.06 16.82
N ALA A 201 3.02 -7.22 15.81
CA ALA A 201 2.89 -6.61 14.50
C ALA A 201 1.89 -7.34 13.57
N GLY A 202 1.19 -8.36 14.06
CA GLY A 202 0.15 -9.07 13.31
C GLY A 202 0.64 -10.27 12.47
N PHE A 203 1.92 -10.65 12.58
CA PHE A 203 2.45 -11.83 11.92
C PHE A 203 2.04 -13.10 12.66
N SER A 204 1.71 -14.15 11.90
CA SER A 204 1.65 -15.51 12.42
C SER A 204 3.06 -16.07 12.49
N VAL A 205 3.54 -16.41 13.69
CA VAL A 205 4.85 -17.04 13.86
C VAL A 205 4.72 -18.56 14.01
N GLY A 206 5.40 -19.31 13.15
CA GLY A 206 5.52 -20.76 13.22
C GLY A 206 6.96 -21.20 13.46
N VAL A 207 7.14 -22.45 13.89
CA VAL A 207 8.43 -23.12 13.95
C VAL A 207 8.39 -24.34 13.04
N ASP A 208 9.41 -24.49 12.20
CA ASP A 208 9.53 -25.68 11.35
C ASP A 208 10.07 -26.88 12.13
N VAL A 209 10.18 -28.03 11.46
CA VAL A 209 10.72 -29.26 12.06
C VAL A 209 12.21 -29.18 12.42
N SER A 210 12.94 -28.20 11.89
CA SER A 210 14.36 -27.97 12.17
C SER A 210 14.59 -27.05 13.38
N GLY A 211 13.52 -26.45 13.92
CA GLY A 211 13.57 -25.48 15.01
C GLY A 211 13.74 -24.03 14.55
N THR A 212 13.67 -23.78 13.25
CA THR A 212 13.74 -22.45 12.64
C THR A 212 12.39 -21.75 12.75
N TYR A 213 12.39 -20.52 13.25
CA TYR A 213 11.17 -19.72 13.37
C TYR A 213 10.94 -18.90 12.10
N TYR A 214 9.68 -18.86 11.65
CA TYR A 214 9.25 -18.08 10.52
C TYR A 214 8.07 -17.20 10.92
N ALA A 215 8.15 -15.91 10.63
CA ALA A 215 7.02 -15.00 10.69
C ALA A 215 6.38 -14.89 9.32
N ARG A 216 5.05 -15.02 9.26
CA ARG A 216 4.26 -14.96 8.04
C ARG A 216 3.11 -13.99 8.17
N MET A 217 2.87 -13.16 7.16
CA MET A 217 1.72 -12.25 7.14
C MET A 217 1.19 -12.10 5.72
N THR A 218 -0.11 -12.32 5.55
CA THR A 218 -0.79 -12.09 4.28
C THR A 218 -1.12 -10.60 4.15
N VAL A 219 -0.63 -10.00 3.07
CA VAL A 219 -0.90 -8.62 2.68
C VAL A 219 -1.90 -8.64 1.53
N ARG A 220 -2.84 -7.70 1.58
CA ARG A 220 -3.75 -7.40 0.48
C ARG A 220 -3.62 -5.93 0.16
N ASP A 221 -3.63 -5.64 -1.12
CA ASP A 221 -3.59 -4.26 -1.59
C ASP A 221 -4.51 -4.07 -2.79
N THR A 222 -4.93 -2.84 -3.00
CA THR A 222 -5.79 -2.44 -4.09
C THR A 222 -5.30 -1.09 -4.59
N MET A 223 -5.29 -0.94 -5.90
CA MET A 223 -4.80 0.23 -6.62
C MET A 223 -5.88 0.58 -7.64
N VAL A 224 -6.46 1.77 -7.53
CA VAL A 224 -7.52 2.23 -8.44
C VAL A 224 -6.97 3.36 -9.29
N PHE A 225 -7.14 3.22 -10.60
CA PHE A 225 -6.78 4.24 -11.57
C PHE A 225 -8.06 4.75 -12.23
N ASP A 226 -8.29 6.05 -12.13
CA ASP A 226 -9.49 6.72 -12.61
C ASP A 226 -9.14 7.98 -13.42
N LEU A 227 -9.38 7.96 -14.73
CA LEU A 227 -9.20 9.11 -15.62
C LEU A 227 -10.51 9.86 -15.88
N PHE A 228 -11.58 9.59 -15.13
CA PHE A 228 -12.81 10.36 -15.25
C PHE A 228 -12.60 11.83 -14.83
N SER A 229 -13.32 12.70 -15.54
CA SER A 229 -13.38 14.16 -15.34
C SER A 229 -14.72 14.55 -14.76
#